data_AF-A0A9D8I309-F1
#
_entry.id   AF-A0A9D8I309-F1
#
_cell.length_a   1.000
_cell.length_b   1.000
_cell.length_c   1.000
_cell.angle_alpha   90.00
_cell.angle_beta   90.00
_cell.angle_gamma   90.00
#
_symmetry.space_group_name_H-M   'P 1'
#
loop_
_entity.id
_entity.type
_entity.pdbx_description
1 polymer ?
#
loop_
_entity_poly.entity_id
_entity_poly.type
_entity_poly.pdbx_seq_one_letter_code
_entity_poly.pdbx_strand_id
1 'polypeptide(L)'
;MNGGAWLEVEGVEIDVILRDLDVVDEWSSRARRGDYEVDQLLGYLAGFPSYTLLAEVASSQVLTGSLDIDTAYPEALAREAASRWGFQRDFTLDYAQMHARRGDVLATIGNLARAAMEEAHRRMALGQRWVLNEKRLLSTTGLVELPFLGPDAGSEAFVNDFAAALTG
;
A
#
# COMPACT_ATOMS: atom_id res chain seq x y z
N MET A 1 -4.82 -15.04 5.51
CA MET A 1 -5.27 -15.78 4.31
C MET A 1 -5.52 -17.22 4.73
N ASN A 2 -6.72 -17.75 4.51
CA ASN A 2 -7.15 -19.06 5.04
C ASN A 2 -7.14 -20.17 3.99
N GLY A 3 -6.59 -19.89 2.81
CA GLY A 3 -6.57 -20.78 1.65
C GLY A 3 -6.96 -20.03 0.39
N GLY A 4 -6.94 -20.74 -0.73
CA GLY A 4 -7.32 -20.20 -2.04
C GLY A 4 -7.02 -21.18 -3.17
N ALA A 5 -7.35 -20.78 -4.39
CA ALA A 5 -7.05 -21.51 -5.60
C ALA A 5 -6.95 -20.54 -6.79
N TRP A 6 -6.00 -20.80 -7.67
CA TRP A 6 -6.03 -20.23 -9.03
C TRP A 6 -6.76 -21.22 -9.93
N LEU A 7 -7.82 -20.74 -10.55
CA LEU A 7 -8.70 -21.53 -11.40
C LEU A 7 -8.75 -20.92 -12.80
N GLU A 8 -9.14 -21.74 -13.77
CA GLU A 8 -9.54 -21.28 -15.08
C GLU A 8 -10.93 -21.84 -15.37
N VAL A 9 -11.88 -20.96 -15.69
CA VAL A 9 -13.25 -21.34 -16.05
C VAL A 9 -13.54 -20.74 -17.42
N GLU A 10 -13.79 -21.60 -18.41
CA GLU A 10 -14.08 -21.19 -19.78
C GLU A 10 -13.03 -20.22 -20.37
N GLY A 11 -11.75 -20.41 -20.04
CA GLY A 11 -10.65 -19.55 -20.49
C GLY A 11 -10.44 -18.27 -19.69
N VAL A 12 -11.20 -18.07 -18.59
CA VAL A 12 -11.05 -16.92 -17.69
C VAL A 12 -10.27 -17.33 -16.44
N GLU A 13 -9.15 -16.64 -16.19
CA GLU A 13 -8.37 -16.79 -14.95
C GLU A 13 -9.16 -16.22 -13.75
N ILE A 14 -9.29 -17.02 -12.69
CA ILE A 14 -10.00 -16.68 -11.47
C ILE A 14 -9.09 -16.94 -10.26
N ASP A 15 -8.92 -15.92 -9.41
CA ASP A 15 -8.25 -16.04 -8.12
C ASP A 15 -9.29 -16.20 -7.00
N VAL A 16 -9.34 -17.37 -6.39
CA VAL A 16 -10.23 -17.68 -5.27
C VAL A 16 -9.45 -17.52 -3.98
N ILE A 17 -9.99 -16.71 -3.08
CA ILE A 17 -9.35 -16.41 -1.80
C ILE A 17 -10.32 -16.72 -0.67
N LEU A 18 -9.89 -17.54 0.28
CA LEU A 18 -10.66 -17.84 1.49
C LEU A 18 -10.26 -16.89 2.62
N ARG A 19 -11.29 -16.32 3.26
CA ARG A 19 -11.19 -15.40 4.39
C ARG A 19 -12.03 -15.93 5.55
N ASP A 20 -11.45 -15.92 6.73
CA ASP A 20 -12.16 -16.10 7.99
C ASP A 20 -12.97 -14.83 8.28
N LEU A 21 -14.28 -14.96 8.44
CA LEU A 21 -15.17 -13.83 8.65
C LEU A 21 -14.97 -13.17 10.02
N ASP A 22 -14.57 -13.92 11.04
CA ASP A 22 -14.31 -13.36 12.37
C ASP A 22 -13.09 -12.42 12.31
N VAL A 23 -12.07 -12.82 11.55
CA VAL A 23 -10.87 -12.01 11.29
C VAL A 23 -11.20 -10.78 10.46
N VAL A 24 -12.04 -10.92 9.42
CA VAL A 24 -12.47 -9.78 8.60
C VAL A 24 -13.27 -8.78 9.43
N ASP A 25 -14.19 -9.23 10.28
CA ASP A 25 -14.97 -8.35 11.14
C ASP A 25 -14.12 -7.64 12.19
N GLU A 26 -13.19 -8.35 12.83
CA GLU A 26 -12.27 -7.77 13.80
C GLU A 26 -11.44 -6.63 13.17
N TRP A 27 -10.79 -6.92 12.04
CA TRP A 27 -9.95 -5.94 11.36
C TRP A 27 -10.75 -4.79 10.74
N SER A 28 -11.96 -5.05 10.25
CA SER A 28 -12.87 -4.00 9.81
C SER A 28 -13.25 -3.08 10.96
N SER A 29 -13.56 -3.64 12.13
CA SER A 29 -13.88 -2.89 13.33
C SER A 29 -12.71 -2.07 13.86
N ARG A 30 -11.48 -2.59 13.79
CA ARG A 30 -10.25 -1.85 14.10
C ARG A 30 -10.01 -0.72 13.10
N ALA A 31 -10.11 -1.01 11.81
CA ALA A 31 -9.94 -0.01 10.75
C ALA A 31 -10.92 1.15 10.90
N ARG A 32 -12.18 0.89 11.29
CA ARG A 32 -13.18 1.94 11.58
C ARG A 32 -12.74 2.93 12.68
N ARG A 33 -11.89 2.50 13.62
CA ARG A 33 -11.30 3.36 14.67
C ARG A 33 -9.98 4.01 14.27
N GLY A 34 -9.48 3.72 13.07
CA GLY A 34 -8.15 4.13 12.60
C GLY A 34 -7.02 3.17 12.97
N ASP A 35 -7.34 2.05 13.61
CA ASP A 35 -6.35 1.06 14.04
C ASP A 35 -6.08 0.05 12.91
N TYR A 36 -4.81 -0.14 12.56
CA TYR A 36 -4.41 -1.16 11.60
C TYR A 36 -2.96 -1.60 11.80
N GLU A 37 -2.60 -2.73 11.21
CA GLU A 37 -1.24 -3.26 11.14
C GLU A 37 -0.76 -3.28 9.69
N VAL A 38 0.55 -3.35 9.49
CA VAL A 38 1.17 -3.43 8.16
C VAL A 38 2.07 -4.66 8.14
N ASP A 39 1.62 -5.70 7.47
CA ASP A 39 2.34 -6.96 7.34
C ASP A 39 3.25 -6.95 6.11
N GLN A 40 4.40 -7.61 6.19
CA GLN A 40 5.28 -7.79 5.03
C GLN A 40 4.89 -9.08 4.31
N LEU A 41 4.08 -8.95 3.25
CA LEU A 41 3.69 -10.06 2.39
C LEU A 41 4.53 -10.09 1.10
N LEU A 42 4.73 -11.29 0.56
CA LEU A 42 5.40 -11.47 -0.73
C LEU A 42 4.66 -10.68 -1.82
N GLY A 43 5.41 -9.91 -2.61
CA GLY A 43 4.86 -9.08 -3.68
C GLY A 43 4.41 -7.68 -3.28
N TYR A 44 4.58 -7.28 -2.01
CA TYR A 44 4.34 -5.92 -1.52
C TYR A 44 5.67 -5.25 -1.15
N LEU A 45 5.89 -4.03 -1.64
CA LEU A 45 7.07 -3.22 -1.39
C LEU A 45 6.94 -2.39 -0.10
N ALA A 46 5.82 -1.70 0.10
CA ALA A 46 5.57 -0.94 1.34
C ALA A 46 5.01 -1.86 2.43
N GLY A 47 4.11 -2.75 2.04
CA GLY A 47 3.51 -3.77 2.89
C GLY A 47 2.01 -3.87 2.68
N PHE A 48 1.40 -4.84 3.35
CA PHE A 48 -0.02 -5.13 3.30
C PHE A 48 -0.72 -4.55 4.53
N PRO A 49 -1.48 -3.44 4.41
CA PRO A 49 -2.23 -2.92 5.53
C PRO A 49 -3.43 -3.81 5.85
N SER A 50 -3.67 -4.09 7.14
CA SER A 50 -4.77 -4.96 7.56
C SER A 50 -6.16 -4.39 7.26
N TYR A 51 -6.28 -3.07 7.08
CA TYR A 51 -7.51 -2.44 6.58
C TYR A 51 -7.88 -2.86 5.14
N THR A 52 -6.98 -3.56 4.43
CA THR A 52 -7.30 -4.16 3.12
C THR A 52 -8.44 -5.17 3.22
N LEU A 53 -8.64 -5.82 4.37
CA LEU A 53 -9.79 -6.71 4.58
C LEU A 53 -11.12 -5.94 4.46
N LEU A 54 -11.20 -4.74 5.03
CA LEU A 54 -12.37 -3.88 4.86
C LEU A 54 -12.49 -3.37 3.42
N ALA A 55 -11.36 -3.05 2.77
CA ALA A 55 -11.33 -2.66 1.37
C ALA A 55 -11.87 -3.77 0.43
N GLU A 56 -11.50 -5.02 0.69
CA GLU A 56 -11.98 -6.21 -0.04
C GLU A 56 -13.50 -6.30 0.09
N VAL A 57 -14.04 -6.19 1.30
CA VAL A 57 -15.50 -6.21 1.54
C VAL A 57 -16.20 -5.06 0.83
N ALA A 58 -15.67 -3.84 0.96
CA ALA A 58 -16.24 -2.64 0.35
C ALA A 58 -16.23 -2.66 -1.18
N SER A 59 -15.32 -3.43 -1.79
CA SER A 59 -15.18 -3.56 -3.24
C SER A 59 -15.89 -4.81 -3.81
N SER A 60 -16.44 -5.66 -2.94
CA SER A 60 -17.01 -6.96 -3.33
C SER A 60 -18.52 -6.88 -3.60
N GLN A 61 -19.00 -7.81 -4.42
CA GLN A 61 -20.42 -8.09 -4.61
C GLN A 61 -20.77 -9.41 -3.90
N VAL A 62 -21.78 -9.38 -3.03
CA VAL A 62 -22.29 -10.60 -2.38
C VAL A 62 -23.02 -11.45 -3.42
N LEU A 63 -22.53 -12.66 -3.67
CA LEU A 63 -23.16 -13.63 -4.57
C LEU A 63 -24.11 -14.58 -3.84
N THR A 64 -23.82 -14.89 -2.57
CA THR A 64 -24.62 -15.79 -1.72
C THR A 64 -24.48 -15.38 -0.26
N GLY A 65 -25.55 -15.60 0.53
CA GLY A 65 -25.61 -15.23 1.94
C GLY A 65 -25.75 -13.73 2.18
N SER A 66 -25.26 -13.27 3.33
CA SER A 66 -25.20 -11.85 3.70
C SER A 66 -23.87 -11.52 4.37
N LEU A 67 -23.42 -10.28 4.19
CA LEU A 67 -22.22 -9.75 4.81
C LEU A 67 -22.57 -8.39 5.42
N ASP A 68 -22.82 -8.36 6.72
CA ASP A 68 -23.29 -7.18 7.44
C ASP A 68 -22.11 -6.41 8.06
N ILE A 69 -21.27 -5.86 7.19
CA ILE A 69 -20.09 -5.08 7.55
C ILE A 69 -20.26 -3.70 6.93
N ASP A 70 -20.24 -2.64 7.76
CA ASP A 70 -20.26 -1.27 7.26
C ASP A 70 -19.00 -0.98 6.42
N THR A 71 -19.23 -0.64 5.14
CA THR A 71 -18.23 -0.44 4.09
C THR A 71 -17.91 1.02 3.80
N ALA A 72 -18.53 1.96 4.52
CA ALA A 72 -18.19 3.37 4.41
C ALA A 72 -16.70 3.58 4.75
N TYR A 73 -15.99 4.38 3.95
CA TYR A 73 -14.58 4.66 4.21
C TYR A 73 -14.45 5.44 5.52
N PRO A 74 -13.84 4.89 6.59
CA PRO A 74 -13.86 5.54 7.89
C PRO A 74 -12.97 6.79 7.91
N GLU A 75 -13.50 7.92 8.37
CA GLU A 75 -12.72 9.17 8.47
C GLU A 75 -11.51 9.02 9.42
N ALA A 76 -11.67 8.23 10.49
CA ALA A 76 -10.57 7.90 11.39
C ALA A 76 -9.45 7.16 10.64
N LEU A 77 -9.79 6.18 9.81
CA LEU A 77 -8.82 5.46 8.99
C LEU A 77 -8.10 6.39 8.02
N ALA A 78 -8.84 7.26 7.33
CA ALA A 78 -8.25 8.20 6.36
C ALA A 78 -7.14 9.05 7.00
N ARG A 79 -7.44 9.63 8.17
CA ARG A 79 -6.50 10.46 8.92
C ARG A 79 -5.31 9.67 9.45
N GLU A 80 -5.56 8.57 10.16
CA GLU A 80 -4.48 7.79 10.80
C GLU A 80 -3.58 7.13 9.75
N ALA A 81 -4.16 6.56 8.69
CA ALA A 81 -3.38 5.96 7.61
C ALA A 81 -2.56 7.01 6.85
N ALA A 82 -3.15 8.16 6.50
CA ALA A 82 -2.40 9.24 5.84
C ALA A 82 -1.24 9.77 6.69
N SER A 83 -1.42 9.86 8.01
CA SER A 83 -0.37 10.24 8.95
C SER A 83 0.75 9.20 9.01
N ARG A 84 0.40 7.93 9.28
CA ARG A 84 1.37 6.85 9.44
C ARG A 84 2.14 6.55 8.16
N TRP A 85 1.48 6.50 7.00
CA TRP A 85 2.15 6.29 5.73
C TRP A 85 3.08 7.46 5.37
N GLY A 86 2.70 8.70 5.70
CA GLY A 86 3.57 9.86 5.54
C GLY A 86 4.82 9.78 6.42
N PHE A 87 4.66 9.39 7.69
CA PHE A 87 5.79 9.16 8.59
C PHE A 87 6.72 8.06 8.07
N GLN A 88 6.17 6.94 7.62
CA GLN A 88 6.95 5.83 7.06
C GLN A 88 7.74 6.26 5.83
N ARG A 89 7.09 6.96 4.88
CA ARG A 89 7.75 7.57 3.71
C ARG A 89 8.95 8.41 4.11
N ASP A 90 8.76 9.34 5.04
CA ASP A 90 9.82 10.27 5.47
C ASP A 90 11.00 9.52 6.09
N PHE A 91 10.71 8.56 6.97
CA PHE A 91 11.74 7.73 7.60
C PHE A 91 12.48 6.85 6.57
N THR A 92 11.77 6.30 5.59
CA THR A 92 12.37 5.52 4.50
C THR A 92 13.29 6.39 3.63
N LEU A 93 12.91 7.65 3.36
CA LEU A 93 13.76 8.61 2.63
C LEU A 93 15.04 8.95 3.40
N ASP A 94 14.97 9.12 4.73
CA ASP A 94 16.16 9.33 5.57
C ASP A 94 17.15 8.17 5.45
N TYR A 95 16.65 6.92 5.41
CA TYR A 95 17.48 5.75 5.18
C TYR A 95 18.06 5.73 3.76
N ALA A 96 17.28 6.07 2.74
CA ALA A 96 17.78 6.20 1.38
C ALA A 96 18.98 7.17 1.31
N GLN A 97 18.89 8.32 1.98
CA GLN A 97 19.98 9.29 2.06
C GLN A 97 21.21 8.74 2.80
N MET A 98 21.00 8.02 3.90
CA MET A 98 22.09 7.37 4.63
C MET A 98 22.82 6.32 3.76
N HIS A 99 22.10 5.54 2.97
CA HIS A 99 22.69 4.57 2.05
C HIS A 99 23.44 5.26 0.91
N ALA A 100 22.87 6.34 0.34
CA ALA A 100 23.50 7.13 -0.71
C ALA A 100 24.86 7.70 -0.26
N ARG A 101 24.94 8.24 0.96
CA ARG A 101 26.19 8.73 1.58
C ARG A 101 27.31 7.69 1.63
N ARG A 102 26.95 6.42 1.74
CA ARG A 102 27.89 5.29 1.82
C ARG A 102 28.21 4.68 0.46
N GLY A 103 27.62 5.21 -0.63
CA GLY A 103 27.73 4.63 -1.97
C GLY A 103 26.95 3.32 -2.13
N ASP A 104 26.01 3.02 -1.24
CA ASP A 104 25.17 1.81 -1.32
C ASP A 104 23.99 2.06 -2.25
N VAL A 105 24.26 1.93 -3.55
CA VAL A 105 23.29 2.22 -4.62
C VAL A 105 22.06 1.33 -4.51
N LEU A 106 22.23 0.04 -4.21
CA LEU A 106 21.11 -0.91 -4.17
C LEU A 106 20.15 -0.60 -3.02
N ALA A 107 20.68 -0.37 -1.81
CA ALA A 107 19.83 -0.01 -0.69
C ALA A 107 19.19 1.37 -0.86
N THR A 108 19.87 2.31 -1.52
CA THR A 108 19.29 3.62 -1.86
C THR A 108 18.07 3.44 -2.77
N ILE A 109 18.23 2.75 -3.89
CA ILE A 109 17.13 2.52 -4.86
C ILE A 109 15.97 1.76 -4.21
N GLY A 110 16.26 0.73 -3.40
CA GLY A 110 15.23 -0.03 -2.69
C GLY A 110 14.40 0.83 -1.74
N ASN A 111 15.04 1.71 -0.97
CA ASN A 111 14.33 2.63 -0.09
C ASN A 111 13.54 3.69 -0.88
N LEU A 112 14.07 4.23 -1.98
CA LEU A 112 13.32 5.18 -2.81
C LEU A 112 12.06 4.55 -3.41
N ALA A 113 12.16 3.32 -3.92
CA ALA A 113 11.00 2.58 -4.44
C ALA A 113 9.95 2.32 -3.34
N ARG A 114 10.39 1.96 -2.14
CA ARG A 114 9.50 1.77 -0.98
C ARG A 114 8.81 3.07 -0.56
N ALA A 115 9.56 4.17 -0.46
CA ALA A 115 9.01 5.49 -0.10
C ALA A 115 7.94 5.95 -1.10
N ALA A 116 8.12 5.66 -2.39
CA ALA A 116 7.11 5.97 -3.41
C ALA A 116 5.79 5.20 -3.18
N MET A 117 5.87 3.94 -2.78
CA MET A 117 4.70 3.12 -2.47
C MET A 117 4.01 3.58 -1.18
N GLU A 118 4.78 3.96 -0.17
CA GLU A 118 4.26 4.53 1.09
C GLU A 118 3.51 5.85 0.82
N GLU A 119 4.06 6.74 -0.02
CA GLU A 119 3.35 7.95 -0.46
C GLU A 119 2.08 7.64 -1.26
N ALA A 120 2.11 6.61 -2.11
CA ALA A 120 0.94 6.21 -2.86
C ALA A 120 -0.20 5.73 -1.92
N HIS A 121 0.12 4.91 -0.91
CA HIS A 121 -0.84 4.53 0.13
C HIS A 121 -1.38 5.75 0.88
N ARG A 122 -0.52 6.72 1.23
CA ARG A 122 -0.94 7.99 1.84
C ARG A 122 -1.92 8.77 0.95
N ARG A 123 -1.62 8.95 -0.34
CA ARG A 123 -2.51 9.66 -1.30
C ARG A 123 -3.85 8.97 -1.45
N MET A 124 -3.87 7.63 -1.40
CA MET A 124 -5.12 6.87 -1.41
C MET A 124 -5.94 7.08 -0.14
N ALA A 125 -5.30 7.06 1.04
CA ALA A 125 -5.95 7.34 2.32
C ALA A 125 -6.55 8.75 2.39
N LEU A 126 -5.79 9.77 1.97
CA LEU A 126 -6.27 11.16 1.89
C LEU A 126 -7.46 11.33 0.95
N GLY A 127 -7.48 10.58 -0.15
CA GLY A 127 -8.60 10.56 -1.09
C GLY A 127 -9.76 9.67 -0.68
N GLN A 128 -9.70 9.01 0.49
CA GLN A 128 -10.68 8.00 0.94
C GLN A 128 -10.95 6.93 -0.11
N ARG A 129 -9.88 6.49 -0.80
CA ARG A 129 -9.93 5.47 -1.85
C ARG A 129 -9.36 4.15 -1.33
N TRP A 130 -10.07 3.06 -1.61
CA TRP A 130 -9.65 1.72 -1.23
C TRP A 130 -8.42 1.25 -2.02
N VAL A 131 -7.53 0.52 -1.35
CA VAL A 131 -6.36 -0.14 -1.92
C VAL A 131 -6.49 -1.63 -1.64
N LEU A 132 -6.53 -2.44 -2.69
CA LEU A 132 -6.64 -3.91 -2.58
C LEU A 132 -5.28 -4.61 -2.73
N ASN A 133 -4.36 -3.96 -3.43
CA ASN A 133 -3.00 -4.41 -3.65
C ASN A 133 -2.17 -3.23 -4.19
N GLU A 134 -0.89 -3.46 -4.39
CA GLU A 134 0.05 -2.47 -4.90
C GLU A 134 0.12 -2.38 -6.43
N LYS A 135 -0.64 -3.21 -7.17
CA LYS A 135 -0.63 -3.18 -8.63
C LYS A 135 -1.19 -1.84 -9.10
N ARG A 136 -0.44 -1.16 -9.98
CA ARG A 136 -0.79 0.13 -10.58
C ARG A 136 -0.95 1.28 -9.57
N LEU A 137 -0.62 1.09 -8.29
CA LEU A 137 -0.88 2.07 -7.24
C LEU A 137 -0.23 3.43 -7.55
N LEU A 138 1.03 3.45 -7.99
CA LEU A 138 1.73 4.66 -8.42
C LEU A 138 0.99 5.41 -9.55
N SER A 139 0.45 4.69 -10.53
CA SER A 139 -0.31 5.31 -11.63
C SER A 139 -1.64 5.91 -11.16
N THR A 140 -2.33 5.24 -10.24
CA THR A 140 -3.59 5.72 -9.66
C THR A 140 -3.39 6.96 -8.77
N THR A 141 -2.17 7.21 -8.32
CA THR A 141 -1.80 8.35 -7.46
C THR A 141 -0.96 9.42 -8.18
N GLY A 142 -0.80 9.31 -9.51
CA GLY A 142 -0.08 10.28 -10.33
C GLY A 142 1.45 10.26 -10.17
N LEU A 143 2.03 9.18 -9.64
CA LEU A 143 3.46 9.02 -9.35
C LEU A 143 4.24 8.30 -10.47
N VAL A 144 3.70 8.28 -11.70
CA VAL A 144 4.35 7.62 -12.86
C VAL A 144 5.52 8.41 -13.42
N GLU A 145 5.63 9.69 -13.10
CA GLU A 145 6.69 10.59 -13.59
C GLU A 145 7.88 10.69 -12.63
N LEU A 146 7.95 9.83 -11.59
CA LEU A 146 9.08 9.83 -10.68
C LEU A 146 10.40 9.58 -11.42
N PRO A 147 11.52 10.22 -11.00
CA PRO A 147 12.81 10.05 -11.64
C PRO A 147 13.19 8.58 -11.81
N PHE A 148 13.77 8.25 -12.97
CA PHE A 148 14.18 6.89 -13.27
C PHE A 148 15.24 6.40 -12.26
N LEU A 149 14.94 5.28 -11.59
CA LEU A 149 15.84 4.64 -10.64
C LEU A 149 16.91 3.82 -11.37
N GLY A 150 17.80 4.52 -12.08
CA GLY A 150 18.90 3.98 -12.86
C GLY A 150 20.25 3.92 -12.12
N PRO A 151 21.35 3.63 -12.84
CA PRO A 151 22.70 3.56 -12.25
C PRO A 151 23.11 4.81 -11.46
N ASP A 152 22.59 5.98 -11.84
CA ASP A 152 22.89 7.27 -11.21
C ASP A 152 22.01 7.59 -9.98
N ALA A 153 21.03 6.74 -9.68
CA ALA A 153 20.04 6.96 -8.61
C ALA A 153 20.60 6.82 -7.17
N GLY A 154 21.91 6.52 -7.03
CA GLY A 154 22.57 6.30 -5.75
C GLY A 154 23.15 7.54 -5.07
N SER A 155 23.02 8.73 -5.66
CA SER A 155 23.61 9.97 -5.11
C SER A 155 22.65 10.71 -4.17
N GLU A 156 23.18 11.47 -3.20
CA GLU A 156 22.35 12.33 -2.33
C GLU A 156 21.55 13.37 -3.14
N ALA A 157 22.14 13.92 -4.20
CA ALA A 157 21.46 14.87 -5.07
C ALA A 157 20.20 14.25 -5.69
N PHE A 158 20.33 13.02 -6.20
CA PHE A 158 19.20 12.28 -6.75
C PHE A 158 18.12 11.99 -5.68
N VAL A 159 18.53 11.58 -4.47
CA VAL A 159 17.58 11.34 -3.37
C VAL A 159 16.78 12.60 -3.06
N ASN A 160 17.42 13.77 -3.02
CA ASN A 160 16.73 15.05 -2.78
C ASN A 160 15.76 15.41 -3.90
N ASP A 161 16.17 15.27 -5.17
CA ASP A 161 15.31 15.54 -6.33
C ASP A 161 14.10 14.60 -6.35
N PHE A 162 14.31 13.31 -6.04
CA PHE A 162 13.25 12.32 -5.92
C PHE A 162 12.27 12.66 -4.80
N ALA A 163 12.78 13.02 -3.61
CA ALA A 163 11.95 13.42 -2.47
C ALA A 163 11.09 14.66 -2.78
N ALA A 164 11.65 15.64 -3.51
CA ALA A 164 10.91 16.81 -3.96
C ALA A 164 9.79 16.43 -4.94
N ALA A 165 10.07 15.56 -5.92
CA ALA A 165 9.06 15.07 -6.86
C ALA A 165 7.97 14.23 -6.19
N LEU A 166 8.30 13.50 -5.12
CA LEU A 166 7.37 12.64 -4.40
C LEU A 166 6.38 13.44 -3.53
N THR A 167 6.83 14.55 -2.97
CA THR A 167 6.09 15.36 -1.99
C THR A 167 5.38 16.59 -2.58
N GLY A 168 5.74 16.97 -3.81
CA GLY A 168 5.01 17.96 -4.62
C GLY A 168 3.68 17.47 -5.15
#